data_AF-A0A0V8I5K0-F1
#
_entry.id   AF-A0A0V8I5K0-F1
#
_cell.length_a   1.000
_cell.length_b   1.000
_cell.length_c   1.000
_cell.angle_alpha   90.00
_cell.angle_beta   90.00
_cell.angle_gamma   90.00
#
_symmetry.space_group_name_H-M   'P 1'
#
loop_
_entity.id
_entity.type
_entity.pdbx_description
1 polymer ?
#
loop_
_entity_poly.entity_id
_entity_poly.type
_entity_poly.pdbx_seq_one_letter_code
_entity_poly.pdbx_strand_id
1 'polypeptide(L)'
;MEAGIEVVVQGPGVKLLTKNSPATEAITNAGQLHVDILACGNSMRSAGMEDKDLAPGVGTVPAAIAHLTRRQWDGWAYARL
;
A
#
# COMPACT_ATOMS: atom_id res chain seq x y z
N MET A 1 1.29 -17.52 -6.63
CA MET A 1 0.68 -16.80 -7.76
C MET A 1 0.99 -15.33 -7.55
N GLU A 2 1.42 -14.64 -8.58
CA GLU A 2 1.75 -13.21 -8.54
C GLU A 2 0.44 -12.41 -8.31
N ALA A 3 0.46 -11.40 -7.44
CA ALA A 3 -0.70 -10.53 -7.23
C ALA A 3 -1.04 -9.82 -8.55
N GLY A 4 -2.32 -9.76 -8.93
CA GLY A 4 -2.73 -9.14 -10.19
C GLY A 4 -2.81 -7.60 -10.12
N ILE A 5 -2.89 -7.05 -8.91
CA ILE A 5 -3.05 -5.61 -8.65
C ILE A 5 -2.30 -5.24 -7.38
N GLU A 6 -1.55 -4.14 -7.45
CA GLU A 6 -0.91 -3.52 -6.29
C GLU A 6 -1.46 -2.10 -6.10
N VAL A 7 -1.95 -1.80 -4.89
CA VAL A 7 -2.40 -0.46 -4.50
C VAL A 7 -1.37 0.14 -3.57
N VAL A 8 -0.60 1.09 -4.10
CA VAL A 8 0.44 1.79 -3.33
C VAL A 8 -0.11 3.10 -2.78
N VAL A 9 -0.25 3.20 -1.46
CA VAL A 9 -0.72 4.40 -0.78
C VAL A 9 0.47 5.28 -0.40
N GLN A 10 0.50 6.49 -0.94
CA GLN A 10 1.46 7.53 -0.61
C GLN A 10 0.77 8.81 -0.13
N GLY A 11 1.50 9.65 0.60
CA GLY A 11 1.00 10.89 1.18
C GLY A 11 0.15 10.66 2.45
N PRO A 12 -0.69 11.62 2.85
CA PRO A 12 -1.46 11.57 4.09
C PRO A 12 -2.37 10.34 4.23
N GLY A 13 -2.76 9.71 3.11
CA GLY A 13 -3.61 8.53 3.06
C GLY A 13 -3.04 7.31 3.79
N VAL A 14 -1.73 7.25 4.05
CA VAL A 14 -1.13 6.12 4.81
C VAL A 14 -1.73 5.97 6.21
N LYS A 15 -2.27 7.04 6.81
CA LYS A 15 -2.96 6.97 8.11
C LYS A 15 -4.23 6.12 8.08
N LEU A 16 -4.83 5.94 6.91
CA LEU A 16 -5.98 5.05 6.69
C LEU A 16 -5.58 3.57 6.70
N LEU A 17 -4.29 3.24 6.65
CA LEU A 17 -3.82 1.86 6.68
C LEU A 17 -3.53 1.34 8.09
N THR A 18 -3.98 2.04 9.13
CA THR A 18 -3.76 1.67 10.53
C THR A 18 -4.75 0.62 11.01
N LYS A 19 -4.38 -0.14 12.06
CA LYS A 19 -5.18 -1.24 12.64
C LYS A 19 -6.63 -0.88 13.01
N ASN A 20 -6.89 0.39 13.34
CA ASN A 20 -8.20 0.89 13.81
C ASN A 20 -8.87 1.83 12.80
N SER A 21 -8.44 1.80 11.54
CA SER A 21 -9.00 2.62 10.48
C SER A 21 -10.36 2.08 10.01
N PRO A 22 -11.27 2.95 9.55
CA PRO A 22 -12.46 2.54 8.79
C PRO A 22 -12.14 1.67 7.55
N ALA A 23 -10.89 1.68 7.07
CA ALA A 23 -10.46 0.92 5.91
C ALA A 23 -10.10 -0.56 6.20
N THR A 24 -10.09 -1.02 7.45
CA THR A 24 -9.66 -2.40 7.80
C THR A 24 -10.45 -3.49 7.07
N GLU A 25 -11.76 -3.30 6.91
CA GLU A 25 -12.59 -4.23 6.12
C GLU A 25 -12.19 -4.24 4.64
N ALA A 26 -11.96 -3.06 4.06
CA ALA A 26 -11.51 -2.95 2.67
C ALA A 26 -10.14 -3.60 2.44
N ILE A 27 -9.20 -3.46 3.39
CA ILE A 27 -7.87 -4.10 3.36
C ILE A 27 -8.02 -5.63 3.40
N THR A 28 -8.89 -6.15 4.26
CA THR A 28 -9.15 -7.59 4.37
C THR A 28 -9.74 -8.14 3.07
N ASN A 29 -10.73 -7.45 2.51
CA ASN A 29 -11.38 -7.84 1.25
C ASN A 29 -10.41 -7.77 0.06
N ALA A 30 -9.52 -6.77 0.02
CA ALA A 30 -8.48 -6.67 -1.00
C ALA A 30 -7.57 -7.91 -1.02
N GLY A 31 -7.12 -8.36 0.15
CA GLY A 31 -6.31 -9.58 0.27
C GLY A 31 -7.01 -10.84 -0.25
N GLN A 32 -8.33 -10.96 -0.02
CA GLN A 32 -9.14 -12.07 -0.55
C GLN A 32 -9.27 -12.02 -2.09
N LEU A 33 -9.17 -10.84 -2.68
CA LEU A 33 -9.21 -10.61 -4.13
C LEU A 33 -7.83 -10.61 -4.80
N HIS A 34 -6.78 -11.00 -4.07
CA HIS A 34 -5.39 -10.98 -4.55
C HIS A 34 -4.90 -9.56 -4.95
N VAL A 35 -5.35 -8.56 -4.19
CA VAL A 35 -4.91 -7.17 -4.30
C VAL A 35 -3.99 -6.85 -3.13
N ASP A 36 -2.75 -6.50 -3.42
CA ASP A 36 -1.77 -6.13 -2.40
C ASP A 36 -1.91 -4.64 -2.04
N ILE A 37 -2.11 -4.35 -0.75
CA ILE A 37 -2.12 -2.98 -0.23
C ILE A 37 -0.74 -2.65 0.35
N LEU A 38 -0.09 -1.63 -0.22
CA LEU A 38 1.29 -1.28 0.11
C LEU A 38 1.38 0.16 0.63
N ALA A 39 2.00 0.36 1.79
CA ALA A 39 2.26 1.68 2.35
C ALA A 39 3.64 2.20 1.92
N CYS A 40 3.70 3.48 1.52
CA CYS A 40 4.96 4.15 1.20
C CYS A 40 5.75 4.49 2.47
N GLY A 41 6.96 3.94 2.63
CA GLY A 41 7.82 4.15 3.78
C GLY A 41 8.21 5.62 4.02
N ASN A 42 8.46 6.39 2.95
CA ASN A 42 8.69 7.84 3.07
C ASN A 42 7.46 8.56 3.66
N SER A 43 6.26 8.20 3.22
CA SER A 43 5.01 8.80 3.72
C SER A 43 4.71 8.38 5.15
N MET A 44 4.96 7.12 5.49
CA MET A 44 4.86 6.63 6.88
C MET A 44 5.80 7.41 7.80
N ARG A 45 7.05 7.61 7.40
CA ARG A 45 8.02 8.42 8.17
C ARG A 45 7.55 9.86 8.35
N SER A 46 7.05 10.50 7.29
CA SER A 46 6.46 11.84 7.38
C SER A 46 5.23 11.90 8.29
N ALA A 47 4.50 10.80 8.42
CA ALA A 47 3.34 10.67 9.29
C ALA A 47 3.68 10.23 10.73
N GLY A 48 4.96 9.95 11.04
CA GLY A 48 5.39 9.42 12.33
C GLY A 48 4.92 7.99 12.60
N MET A 49 4.76 7.18 11.56
CA MET A 49 4.26 5.81 11.63
C MET A 49 5.38 4.78 11.45
N GLU A 50 5.19 3.63 12.07
CA GLU A 50 6.02 2.44 11.96
C GLU A 50 5.18 1.24 11.48
N ASP A 51 5.83 0.18 11.02
CA ASP A 51 5.18 -1.03 10.50
C ASP A 51 4.19 -1.64 11.53
N LYS A 52 4.50 -1.53 12.83
CA LYS A 52 3.63 -2.02 13.91
C LYS A 52 2.27 -1.30 13.98
N ASP A 53 2.15 -0.12 13.36
CA ASP A 53 0.92 0.67 13.38
C ASP A 53 -0.04 0.26 12.25
N LEU A 54 0.46 -0.46 11.24
CA LEU A 54 -0.29 -0.90 10.07
C LEU A 54 -1.26 -2.04 10.40
N ALA A 55 -2.40 -2.04 9.70
CA ALA A 55 -3.38 -3.12 9.74
C ALA A 55 -2.75 -4.43 9.23
N PRO A 56 -3.19 -5.59 9.77
CA PRO A 56 -2.77 -6.88 9.22
C PRO A 56 -3.04 -6.98 7.72
N GLY A 57 -2.09 -7.53 6.97
CA GLY A 57 -2.19 -7.66 5.51
C GLY A 57 -1.70 -6.45 4.70
N VAL A 58 -1.35 -5.34 5.35
CA VAL A 58 -0.70 -4.21 4.67
C VAL A 58 0.81 -4.46 4.60
N GLY A 59 1.35 -4.45 3.38
CA GLY A 59 2.80 -4.46 3.14
C GLY A 59 3.41 -3.06 3.10
N THR A 60 4.73 -2.98 3.00
CA THR A 60 5.45 -1.70 2.86
C THR A 60 6.38 -1.73 1.66
N VAL A 61 6.57 -0.55 1.05
CA VAL A 61 7.61 -0.31 0.04
C VAL A 61 8.43 0.90 0.48
N PRO A 62 9.77 0.92 0.27
CA PRO A 62 10.60 2.03 0.73
C PRO A 62 10.14 3.40 0.16
N ALA A 63 9.80 3.43 -1.13
CA ALA A 63 9.29 4.61 -1.81
C ALA A 63 8.29 4.23 -2.91
N ALA A 64 7.10 4.82 -2.86
CA ALA A 64 6.03 4.54 -3.82
C ALA A 64 6.44 4.81 -5.27
N ILE A 65 7.08 5.97 -5.53
CA ILE A 65 7.49 6.33 -6.88
C ILE A 65 8.47 5.29 -7.44
N ALA A 66 9.50 4.91 -6.69
CA ALA A 66 10.47 3.92 -7.15
C ALA A 66 9.83 2.55 -7.46
N HIS A 67 8.92 2.10 -6.58
CA HIS A 67 8.16 0.87 -6.78
C HIS A 67 7.27 0.91 -8.03
N LEU A 68 6.49 1.99 -8.19
CA LEU A 68 5.60 2.18 -9.34
C LEU A 68 6.39 2.31 -10.65
N THR A 69 7.55 2.97 -10.65
CA THR A 69 8.38 3.05 -11.85
C THR A 69 8.93 1.68 -12.22
N ARG A 70 9.37 0.88 -11.24
CA ARG A 70 9.80 -0.51 -11.48
C ARG A 70 8.69 -1.36 -12.08
N ARG A 71 7.49 -1.34 -11.49
CA ARG A 71 6.32 -2.07 -12.02
C ARG A 71 5.98 -1.66 -13.44
N GLN A 72 5.98 -0.36 -13.74
CA GLN A 72 5.77 0.12 -15.10
C GLN A 72 6.86 -0.36 -16.07
N TRP A 73 8.14 -0.40 -15.66
CA TRP A 73 9.21 -1.00 -16.47
C TRP A 73 9.02 -2.50 -16.71
N ASP A 74 8.46 -3.21 -15.73
CA ASP A 74 8.10 -4.62 -15.83
C ASP A 74 6.83 -4.85 -16.68
N GLY A 75 6.26 -3.78 -17.28
CA GLY A 75 5.13 -3.85 -18.20
C GLY A 75 3.75 -3.69 -17.54
N TRP A 76 3.70 -3.29 -16.26
CA TRP A 76 2.43 -3.09 -15.56
C TRP A 76 1.73 -1.81 -16.01
N ALA A 77 0.40 -1.87 -16.07
CA ALA A 77 -0.42 -0.68 -16.21
C ALA A 77 -0.36 0.17 -14.92
N TYR A 78 -0.39 1.49 -15.07
CA TYR A 78 -0.43 2.43 -13.96
C TYR A 78 -1.70 3.26 -13.99
N ALA A 79 -2.39 3.32 -12.86
CA ALA A 79 -3.53 4.20 -12.62
C ALA A 79 -3.29 5.00 -11.33
N ARG A 80 -3.71 6.28 -11.34
CA ARG A 80 -3.66 7.18 -10.19
C ARG A 80 -5.06 7.63 -9.83
N LEU A 81 -5.42 7.47 -8.56
CA LEU A 81 -6.71 7.86 -7.96
C LEU A 81 -6.56 9.12 -7.10
#